data_AF-A0A2N3T8V2-F1
#
_entry.id   AF-A0A2N3T8V2-F1
#
_cell.length_a   1.000
_cell.length_b   1.000
_cell.length_c   1.000
_cell.angle_alpha   90.00
_cell.angle_beta   90.00
_cell.angle_gamma   90.00
#
_symmetry.space_group_name_H-M   'P 1'
#
loop_
_entity.id
_entity.type
_entity.pdbx_description
1 polymer ?
#
loop_
_entity_poly.entity_id
_entity_poly.type
_entity_poly.pdbx_seq_one_letter_code
_entity_poly.pdbx_strand_id
1 'polypeptide(L)'
;MKKVFYSLLLIFLSLSLKAQENPLLKQISELEGSDKQVNHVLNLIVTELQEDKIIVELKEKLNSDLNSVISCVTPYKLSESLKLTDEEKKELKKRIVKIADKFSELKYYTLFEFSGGYAPIFGVNTKTIKNKEIVVVMLGGDCSKNKTELKAEEIYTVFNNRMKELMN
;
A
#
# COMPACT_ATOMS: atom_id res chain seq x y z
N MET A 1 -25.65 -24.31 36.21
CA MET A 1 -24.38 -24.42 35.45
C MET A 1 -24.51 -24.06 33.97
N LYS A 2 -25.54 -24.54 33.23
CA LYS A 2 -25.73 -24.18 31.80
C LYS A 2 -25.83 -22.66 31.53
N LYS A 3 -26.50 -21.90 32.39
CA LYS A 3 -26.70 -20.43 32.21
C LYS A 3 -25.39 -19.62 32.26
N VAL A 4 -24.45 -20.01 33.12
CA VAL A 4 -23.14 -19.32 33.27
C VAL A 4 -22.26 -19.52 32.02
N PHE A 5 -22.36 -20.70 31.41
CA PHE A 5 -21.62 -21.03 30.18
C PHE A 5 -22.08 -20.19 28.98
N TYR A 6 -23.39 -19.95 28.84
CA TYR A 6 -23.94 -19.07 27.80
C TYR A 6 -23.50 -17.61 27.98
N SER A 7 -23.41 -17.13 29.23
CA SER A 7 -22.94 -15.77 29.53
C SER A 7 -21.47 -15.59 29.15
N LEU A 8 -20.62 -16.56 29.47
CA LEU A 8 -19.21 -16.56 29.09
C LEU A 8 -19.03 -16.61 27.56
N LEU A 9 -19.82 -17.43 26.86
CA LEU A 9 -19.77 -17.52 25.40
C LEU A 9 -20.14 -16.20 24.71
N LEU A 10 -21.18 -15.50 25.20
CA LEU A 10 -21.60 -14.20 24.67
C LEU A 10 -20.55 -13.10 24.91
N ILE A 11 -19.83 -13.14 26.03
CA ILE A 11 -18.75 -12.21 26.33
C ILE A 11 -17.52 -12.50 25.45
N PHE A 12 -17.19 -13.77 25.22
CA PHE A 12 -16.11 -14.14 24.29
C PHE A 12 -16.44 -13.76 22.84
N LEU A 13 -17.70 -13.93 22.41
CA LEU A 13 -18.14 -13.52 21.07
C LEU A 13 -18.13 -12.00 20.89
N SER A 14 -18.54 -11.21 21.90
CA SER A 14 -18.51 -9.76 21.79
C SER A 14 -17.08 -9.17 21.81
N LEU A 15 -16.13 -9.82 22.47
CA LEU A 15 -14.71 -9.46 22.41
C LEU A 15 -14.06 -9.79 21.05
N SER A 16 -14.57 -10.80 20.33
CA SER A 16 -14.04 -11.24 19.03
C SER A 16 -14.43 -10.36 17.82
N LEU A 17 -15.29 -9.36 18.01
CA LEU A 17 -15.78 -8.49 16.92
C LEU A 17 -14.97 -7.20 16.70
N LYS A 18 -13.91 -6.96 17.48
CA LYS A 18 -13.02 -5.82 17.23
C LYS A 18 -12.16 -6.13 16.01
N ALA A 19 -12.24 -5.25 15.01
CA ALA A 19 -11.31 -5.29 13.89
C ALA A 19 -9.87 -5.15 14.42
N GLN A 20 -8.95 -5.86 13.78
CA GLN A 20 -7.53 -5.74 14.07
C GLN A 20 -7.10 -4.30 13.75
N GLU A 21 -6.62 -3.61 14.79
CA GLU A 21 -6.12 -2.25 14.70
C GLU A 21 -4.94 -2.16 13.73
N ASN A 22 -4.93 -1.06 12.98
CA ASN A 22 -3.87 -0.75 12.02
C ASN A 22 -3.01 0.40 12.57
N PRO A 23 -1.76 0.14 13.00
CA PRO A 23 -0.94 1.17 13.62
C PRO A 23 -0.61 2.35 12.70
N LEU A 24 -0.73 2.16 11.37
CA LEU A 24 -0.57 3.24 10.38
C LEU A 24 -1.65 4.33 10.54
N LEU A 25 -2.86 3.98 10.98
CA LEU A 25 -3.95 4.95 11.18
C LEU A 25 -3.57 6.02 12.19
N LYS A 26 -2.95 5.62 13.31
CA LYS A 26 -2.48 6.56 14.32
C LYS A 26 -1.46 7.53 13.74
N GLN A 27 -0.46 7.02 13.03
CA GLN A 27 0.57 7.85 12.40
C GLN A 27 -0.02 8.85 11.41
N ILE A 28 -0.99 8.44 10.60
CA ILE A 28 -1.67 9.31 9.63
C ILE A 28 -2.53 10.36 10.34
N SER A 29 -3.24 9.98 11.41
CA SER A 29 -4.14 10.88 12.15
C SER A 29 -3.41 12.04 12.83
N GLU A 30 -2.12 11.86 13.13
CA GLU A 30 -1.25 12.90 13.70
C GLU A 30 -0.75 13.90 12.65
N LEU A 31 -0.96 13.63 11.36
CA LEU A 31 -0.54 14.50 10.26
C LEU A 31 -1.69 15.41 9.78
N GLU A 32 -1.42 16.72 9.74
CA GLU A 32 -2.36 17.71 9.23
C GLU A 32 -2.31 17.82 7.69
N GLY A 33 -3.42 17.48 7.06
CA GLY A 33 -3.66 17.68 5.62
C GLY A 33 -3.46 16.43 4.77
N SER A 34 -4.34 16.23 3.79
CA SER A 34 -4.34 15.09 2.87
C SER A 34 -2.99 14.86 2.20
N ASP A 35 -2.29 15.92 1.82
CA ASP A 35 -0.97 15.85 1.18
C ASP A 35 0.07 15.18 2.06
N LYS A 36 0.14 15.58 3.34
CA LYS A 36 1.10 14.98 4.28
C LYS A 36 0.75 13.53 4.56
N GLN A 37 -0.54 13.24 4.71
CA GLN A 37 -1.04 11.88 4.98
C GLN A 37 -0.75 10.92 3.82
N VAL A 38 -1.10 11.29 2.59
CA VAL A 38 -0.85 10.46 1.40
C VAL A 38 0.66 10.29 1.18
N ASN A 39 1.42 11.38 1.28
CA ASN A 39 2.88 11.33 1.13
C ASN A 39 3.54 10.47 2.20
N HIS A 40 3.05 10.48 3.45
CA HIS A 40 3.57 9.61 4.51
C HIS A 40 3.46 8.14 4.11
N VAL A 41 2.29 7.70 3.66
CA VAL A 41 2.08 6.29 3.26
C VAL A 41 2.93 5.91 2.05
N LEU A 42 2.98 6.79 1.04
CA LEU A 42 3.74 6.55 -0.19
C LEU A 42 5.25 6.48 0.04
N ASN A 43 5.77 7.30 0.95
CA ASN A 43 7.20 7.39 1.28
C ASN A 43 7.63 6.47 2.41
N LEU A 44 6.72 5.72 3.03
CA LEU A 44 7.05 4.83 4.14
C LEU A 44 8.10 3.80 3.69
N ILE A 45 9.27 3.86 4.33
CA ILE A 45 10.42 3.02 4.03
C ILE A 45 10.26 1.70 4.78
N VAL A 46 10.38 0.59 4.07
CA VAL A 46 10.54 -0.73 4.67
C VAL A 46 12.00 -1.15 4.64
N THR A 47 12.45 -1.82 5.69
CA THR A 47 13.82 -2.31 5.84
C THR A 47 13.91 -3.81 5.54
N GLU A 48 15.14 -4.32 5.47
CA GLU A 48 15.41 -5.77 5.39
C GLU A 48 14.80 -6.46 4.16
N LEU A 49 14.70 -5.73 3.05
CA LEU A 49 14.35 -6.34 1.78
C LEU A 49 15.56 -7.03 1.18
N GLN A 50 15.40 -8.31 0.83
CA GLN A 50 16.47 -9.05 0.17
C GLN A 50 16.81 -8.44 -1.19
N GLU A 51 18.08 -8.12 -1.35
CA GLU A 51 18.64 -7.56 -2.57
C GLU A 51 19.13 -8.66 -3.51
N ASP A 52 18.81 -8.50 -4.79
CA ASP A 52 19.42 -9.24 -5.88
C ASP A 52 20.25 -8.29 -6.75
N LYS A 53 21.04 -8.87 -7.66
CA LYS A 53 21.96 -8.11 -8.51
C LYS A 53 21.25 -7.03 -9.33
N ILE A 54 20.07 -7.33 -9.87
CA ILE A 54 19.32 -6.38 -10.72
C ILE A 54 18.80 -5.22 -9.87
N ILE A 55 18.31 -5.47 -8.65
CA ILE A 55 17.91 -4.40 -7.74
C ILE A 55 19.11 -3.53 -7.37
N VAL A 56 20.27 -4.09 -7.05
CA VAL A 56 21.47 -3.31 -6.72
C VAL A 56 21.83 -2.37 -7.87
N GLU A 57 21.91 -2.90 -9.09
CA GLU A 57 22.19 -2.10 -10.30
C GLU A 57 21.10 -1.04 -10.56
N LEU A 58 19.83 -1.37 -10.30
CA LEU A 58 18.73 -0.42 -10.42
C LEU A 58 18.80 0.70 -9.39
N LYS A 59 19.18 0.41 -8.14
CA LYS A 59 19.33 1.45 -7.10
C LYS A 59 20.41 2.45 -7.50
N GLU A 60 21.53 1.97 -8.02
CA GLU A 60 22.62 2.82 -8.53
C GLU A 60 22.17 3.65 -9.73
N LYS A 61 21.56 3.01 -10.73
CA LYS A 61 21.04 3.67 -11.94
C LYS A 61 20.02 4.76 -11.64
N LEU A 62 19.14 4.51 -10.67
CA LEU A 62 18.02 5.39 -10.31
C LEU A 62 18.34 6.36 -9.18
N ASN A 63 19.49 6.20 -8.51
CA ASN A 63 19.85 6.89 -7.27
C ASN A 63 18.71 6.85 -6.25
N SER A 64 18.19 5.65 -5.98
CA SER A 64 17.00 5.42 -5.16
C SER A 64 17.12 4.11 -4.39
N ASP A 65 16.68 4.09 -3.13
CA ASP A 65 16.74 2.88 -2.29
C ASP A 65 15.73 1.80 -2.66
N LEU A 66 14.72 2.11 -3.49
CA LEU A 66 13.66 1.19 -3.91
C LEU A 66 12.96 0.46 -2.73
N ASN A 67 12.83 1.16 -1.60
CA ASN A 67 12.32 0.64 -0.31
C ASN A 67 10.98 1.24 0.11
N SER A 68 10.38 2.09 -0.72
CA SER A 68 9.05 2.65 -0.51
C SER A 68 8.19 2.50 -1.76
N VAL A 69 6.87 2.58 -1.61
CA VAL A 69 5.95 2.46 -2.75
C VAL A 69 6.29 3.49 -3.83
N ILE A 70 6.48 4.76 -3.44
CA ILE A 70 6.77 5.83 -4.41
C ILE A 70 8.13 5.67 -5.08
N SER A 71 9.14 5.15 -4.36
CA SER A 71 10.48 4.91 -4.91
C SER A 71 10.49 3.87 -6.03
N CYS A 72 9.49 2.99 -6.08
CA CYS A 72 9.30 2.00 -7.15
C CYS A 72 8.29 2.47 -8.22
N VAL A 73 7.20 3.13 -7.82
CA VAL A 73 6.18 3.66 -8.75
C VAL A 73 6.76 4.71 -9.69
N THR A 74 7.57 5.63 -9.16
CA THR A 74 8.13 6.75 -9.93
C THR A 74 9.02 6.29 -11.09
N PRO A 75 10.04 5.44 -10.88
CA PRO A 75 10.85 4.96 -11.99
C PRO A 75 10.05 4.05 -12.95
N TYR A 76 9.08 3.28 -12.46
CA TYR A 76 8.24 2.45 -13.32
C TYR A 76 7.35 3.28 -14.26
N LYS A 77 6.65 4.29 -13.74
CA LYS A 77 5.80 5.16 -14.59
C LYS A 77 6.64 5.93 -15.61
N LEU A 78 7.89 6.25 -15.27
CA LEU A 78 8.87 6.93 -16.14
C LEU A 78 9.79 5.95 -16.89
N SER A 79 9.43 4.66 -16.99
CA SER A 79 10.32 3.62 -17.52
C SER A 79 10.90 3.92 -18.90
N GLU A 80 10.16 4.63 -19.74
CA GLU A 80 10.55 4.97 -21.11
C GLU A 80 11.62 6.06 -21.15
N SER A 81 11.44 7.14 -20.38
CA SER A 81 12.44 8.21 -20.29
C SER A 81 13.70 7.74 -19.57
N LEU A 82 13.55 6.83 -18.60
CA LEU A 82 14.66 6.22 -17.86
C LEU A 82 15.31 5.04 -18.58
N LYS A 83 14.80 4.68 -19.78
CA LYS A 83 15.30 3.55 -20.59
C LYS A 83 15.42 2.26 -19.76
N LEU A 84 14.37 1.93 -19.01
CA LEU A 84 14.31 0.69 -18.26
C LEU A 84 14.04 -0.50 -19.18
N THR A 85 14.80 -1.57 -19.01
CA THR A 85 14.57 -2.86 -19.68
C THR A 85 13.30 -3.53 -19.14
N ASP A 86 12.80 -4.53 -19.84
CA ASP A 86 11.62 -5.28 -19.37
C ASP A 86 11.92 -6.11 -18.12
N GLU A 87 13.18 -6.56 -17.97
CA GLU A 87 13.64 -7.24 -16.77
C GLU A 87 13.69 -6.30 -15.57
N GLU A 88 14.21 -5.08 -15.74
CA GLU A 88 14.20 -4.03 -14.71
C GLU A 88 12.76 -3.67 -14.28
N LYS A 89 11.84 -3.52 -15.25
CA LYS A 89 10.41 -3.27 -14.97
C LYS A 89 9.78 -4.42 -14.20
N LYS A 90 10.09 -5.68 -14.56
CA LYS A 90 9.61 -6.88 -13.86
C LYS A 90 10.13 -6.91 -12.43
N GLU A 91 11.38 -6.51 -12.21
CA GLU A 91 11.98 -6.50 -10.88
C GLU A 91 11.39 -5.41 -9.98
N LEU A 92 11.07 -4.22 -10.53
CA LEU A 92 10.32 -3.19 -9.79
C LEU A 92 8.94 -3.71 -9.32
N LYS A 93 8.23 -4.50 -10.13
CA LYS A 93 6.97 -5.13 -9.71
C LYS A 93 7.18 -6.14 -8.58
N LYS A 94 8.20 -6.99 -8.68
CA LYS A 94 8.54 -7.93 -7.60
C LYS A 94 8.94 -7.19 -6.32
N ARG A 95 9.67 -6.09 -6.43
CA ARG A 95 10.03 -5.24 -5.30
C ARG A 95 8.80 -4.69 -4.60
N ILE A 96 7.79 -4.26 -5.35
CA ILE A 96 6.51 -3.81 -4.82
C ILE A 96 5.76 -4.92 -4.05
N VAL A 97 5.81 -6.17 -4.54
CA VAL A 97 5.28 -7.33 -3.80
C VAL A 97 5.99 -7.50 -2.46
N LYS A 98 7.33 -7.44 -2.44
CA LYS A 98 8.13 -7.54 -1.21
C LYS A 98 7.82 -6.39 -0.23
N ILE A 99 7.57 -5.17 -0.74
CA ILE A 99 7.15 -4.03 0.09
C ILE A 99 5.76 -4.30 0.71
N ALA A 100 4.81 -4.84 -0.06
CA ALA A 100 3.51 -5.24 0.46
C ALA A 100 3.62 -6.33 1.55
N ASP A 101 4.50 -7.31 1.37
CA ASP A 101 4.78 -8.33 2.40
C ASP A 101 5.25 -7.66 3.72
N LYS A 102 6.20 -6.72 3.65
CA LYS A 102 6.66 -5.96 4.82
C LYS A 102 5.59 -5.09 5.45
N PHE A 103 4.73 -4.45 4.65
CA PHE A 103 3.58 -3.72 5.18
C PHE A 103 2.67 -4.64 5.98
N SER A 104 2.38 -5.85 5.47
CA SER A 104 1.55 -6.82 6.19
C SER A 104 2.20 -7.33 7.48
N GLU A 105 3.51 -7.62 7.47
CA GLU A 105 4.29 -7.98 8.67
C GLU A 105 4.17 -6.91 9.77
N LEU A 106 4.21 -5.64 9.38
CA LEU A 106 4.02 -4.48 10.27
C LEU A 106 2.56 -4.18 10.60
N LYS A 107 1.60 -4.97 10.06
CA LYS A 107 0.16 -4.76 10.17
C LYS A 107 -0.33 -3.43 9.57
N TYR A 108 0.43 -2.88 8.62
CA TYR A 108 0.10 -1.66 7.87
C TYR A 108 -0.76 -2.03 6.66
N TYR A 109 -2.03 -2.32 6.92
CA TYR A 109 -2.96 -2.68 5.86
C TYR A 109 -3.37 -1.43 5.07
N THR A 110 -2.95 -1.36 3.80
CA THR A 110 -3.24 -0.21 2.93
C THR A 110 -3.63 -0.65 1.53
N LEU A 111 -4.46 0.15 0.87
CA LEU A 111 -4.80 0.03 -0.54
C LEU A 111 -4.73 1.41 -1.22
N PHE A 112 -4.31 1.43 -2.47
CA PHE A 112 -4.23 2.63 -3.30
C PHE A 112 -5.37 2.65 -4.32
N GLU A 113 -6.22 3.67 -4.29
CA GLU A 113 -7.36 3.82 -5.20
C GLU A 113 -7.19 5.09 -6.05
N PHE A 114 -7.38 4.96 -7.37
CA PHE A 114 -7.50 6.13 -8.25
C PHE A 114 -8.95 6.59 -8.23
N SER A 115 -9.18 7.82 -7.79
CA SER A 115 -10.50 8.45 -7.82
C SER A 115 -10.60 9.35 -9.06
N GLY A 116 -10.76 8.75 -10.24
CA GLY A 116 -11.02 9.51 -11.46
C GLY A 116 -12.44 10.10 -11.48
N GLY A 117 -12.74 10.96 -12.46
CA GLY A 117 -14.08 11.52 -12.67
C GLY A 117 -14.17 13.02 -12.37
N TYR A 118 -15.39 13.55 -12.26
CA TYR A 118 -15.66 15.00 -12.19
C TYR A 118 -15.13 15.68 -10.91
N ALA A 119 -14.93 14.92 -9.83
CA ALA A 119 -14.42 15.43 -8.56
C ALA A 119 -13.42 14.42 -7.96
N PRO A 120 -12.16 14.43 -8.44
CA PRO A 120 -11.15 13.53 -7.90
C PRO A 120 -10.85 13.85 -6.44
N ILE A 121 -10.70 12.80 -5.64
CA ILE A 121 -10.43 12.93 -4.21
C ILE A 121 -8.97 12.55 -3.96
N PHE A 122 -8.23 13.49 -3.42
CA PHE A 122 -6.88 13.22 -2.95
C PHE A 122 -6.87 13.20 -1.41
N GLY A 123 -6.49 12.08 -0.81
CA GLY A 123 -6.48 11.95 0.64
C GLY A 123 -6.49 10.51 1.13
N VAL A 124 -6.79 10.34 2.42
CA VAL A 124 -6.86 9.02 3.06
C VAL A 124 -8.28 8.78 3.58
N ASN A 125 -8.77 7.57 3.39
CA ASN A 125 -10.01 7.08 3.96
C ASN A 125 -9.74 5.77 4.74
N THR A 126 -10.69 5.34 5.56
CA THR A 126 -10.59 4.11 6.34
C THR A 126 -11.71 3.15 5.96
N LYS A 127 -11.38 1.88 5.76
CA LYS A 127 -12.38 0.80 5.53
C LYS A 127 -12.06 -0.38 6.43
N THR A 128 -13.05 -1.21 6.71
CA THR A 128 -12.84 -2.50 7.38
C THR A 128 -13.09 -3.63 6.39
N ILE A 129 -12.10 -4.49 6.16
CA ILE A 129 -12.25 -5.70 5.32
C ILE A 129 -11.75 -6.89 6.13
N LYS A 130 -12.54 -7.96 6.20
CA LYS A 130 -12.18 -9.20 6.92
C LYS A 130 -11.66 -8.95 8.35
N ASN A 131 -12.38 -8.10 9.09
CA ASN A 131 -12.02 -7.69 10.46
C ASN A 131 -10.63 -7.06 10.58
N LYS A 132 -10.13 -6.39 9.53
CA LYS A 132 -8.90 -5.58 9.57
C LYS A 132 -9.25 -4.15 9.18
N GLU A 133 -8.74 -3.18 9.94
CA GLU A 133 -8.83 -1.78 9.55
C GLU A 133 -7.79 -1.46 8.46
N ILE A 134 -8.23 -0.78 7.41
CA ILE A 134 -7.45 -0.55 6.20
C ILE A 134 -7.43 0.94 5.90
N VAL A 135 -6.22 1.43 5.64
CA VAL A 135 -5.97 2.75 5.06
C VAL A 135 -6.22 2.68 3.55
N VAL A 136 -7.13 3.50 3.04
CA VAL A 136 -7.36 3.64 1.60
C VAL A 136 -6.79 4.98 1.16
N VAL A 137 -5.69 4.93 0.44
CA VAL A 137 -5.01 6.10 -0.13
C VAL A 137 -5.67 6.43 -1.46
N MET A 138 -6.38 7.55 -1.52
CA MET A 138 -7.01 8.08 -2.73
C MET A 138 -6.03 9.01 -3.43
N LEU A 139 -5.63 8.64 -4.65
CA LEU A 139 -4.54 9.29 -5.39
C LEU A 139 -5.01 10.40 -6.34
N GLY A 140 -6.28 10.81 -6.26
CA GLY A 140 -6.87 11.74 -7.22
C GLY A 140 -6.88 11.18 -8.64
N GLY A 141 -6.78 12.08 -9.62
CA GLY A 141 -6.65 11.77 -11.04
C GLY A 141 -7.58 12.60 -11.92
N ASP A 142 -7.29 12.66 -13.21
CA ASP A 142 -8.14 13.37 -14.17
C ASP A 142 -9.24 12.46 -14.75
N CYS A 143 -10.22 13.05 -15.43
CA CYS A 143 -11.23 12.31 -16.20
C CYS A 143 -10.64 11.42 -17.30
N SER A 144 -9.44 11.75 -17.80
CA SER A 144 -8.73 10.99 -18.82
C SER A 144 -7.34 10.60 -18.32
N LYS A 145 -7.06 9.29 -18.26
CA LYS A 145 -5.74 8.78 -17.86
C LYS A 145 -4.76 8.79 -19.02
N ASN A 146 -3.61 9.40 -18.84
CA ASN A 146 -2.49 9.32 -19.76
C ASN A 146 -1.66 8.02 -19.53
N LYS A 147 -0.73 7.72 -20.44
CA LYS A 147 0.10 6.50 -20.39
C LYS A 147 0.91 6.37 -19.09
N THR A 148 1.38 7.49 -18.53
CA THR A 148 2.15 7.52 -17.29
C THR A 148 1.26 7.16 -16.10
N GLU A 149 0.03 7.67 -16.06
CA GLU A 149 -0.95 7.33 -15.02
C GLU A 149 -1.36 5.86 -15.08
N LEU A 150 -1.58 5.32 -16.28
CA LEU A 150 -1.87 3.89 -16.46
C LEU A 150 -0.73 2.99 -15.94
N LYS A 151 0.53 3.39 -16.15
CA LYS A 151 1.69 2.66 -15.60
C LYS A 151 1.79 2.78 -14.07
N ALA A 152 1.47 3.93 -13.51
CA ALA A 152 1.41 4.07 -12.06
C ALA A 152 0.34 3.15 -11.48
N GLU A 153 -0.85 3.13 -12.09
CA GLU A 153 -1.96 2.25 -11.71
C GLU A 153 -1.61 0.77 -11.78
N GLU A 154 -0.83 0.36 -12.78
CA GLU A 154 -0.33 -1.01 -12.87
C GLU A 154 0.47 -1.43 -11.63
N ILE A 155 1.36 -0.57 -11.14
CA ILE A 155 2.16 -0.86 -9.93
C ILE A 155 1.31 -0.88 -8.67
N TYR A 156 0.42 0.11 -8.51
CA TYR A 156 -0.50 0.12 -7.37
C TYR A 156 -1.43 -1.11 -7.39
N THR A 157 -1.81 -1.59 -8.56
CA THR A 157 -2.59 -2.83 -8.70
C THR A 157 -1.79 -4.05 -8.23
N VAL A 158 -0.51 -4.15 -8.57
CA VAL A 158 0.37 -5.22 -8.07
C VAL A 158 0.44 -5.19 -6.54
N PHE A 159 0.67 -4.01 -5.95
CA PHE A 159 0.69 -3.84 -4.49
C PHE A 159 -0.65 -4.26 -3.86
N ASN A 160 -1.75 -3.72 -4.38
CA ASN A 160 -3.10 -3.95 -3.86
C ASN A 160 -3.52 -5.41 -3.93
N ASN A 161 -3.20 -6.10 -5.04
CA ASN A 161 -3.51 -7.52 -5.18
C ASN A 161 -2.77 -8.33 -4.12
N ARG A 162 -1.48 -8.04 -3.92
CA ARG A 162 -0.70 -8.71 -2.88
C ARG A 162 -1.24 -8.44 -1.48
N MET A 163 -1.56 -7.18 -1.15
CA MET A 163 -2.16 -6.85 0.14
C MET A 163 -3.50 -7.56 0.37
N LYS A 164 -4.36 -7.62 -0.65
CA LYS A 164 -5.64 -8.36 -0.56
C LYS A 164 -5.42 -9.83 -0.26
N GLU A 165 -4.44 -10.48 -0.89
CA GLU A 165 -4.05 -11.86 -0.58
C GLU A 165 -3.59 -12.01 0.88
N LEU A 166 -2.77 -11.08 1.38
CA LEU A 166 -2.21 -11.13 2.73
C LEU A 166 -3.23 -10.80 3.84
N MET A 167 -4.32 -10.13 3.49
CA MET A 167 -5.42 -9.84 4.40
C MET A 167 -6.43 -10.99 4.50
N ASN A 168 -6.31 -12.00 3.64
CA ASN A 168 -7.33 -13.03 3.46
C ASN A 168 -7.35 -14.12 4.53
#